data_AF-A0A5E5BX30-F1
#
_entry.id   AF-A0A5E5BX30-F1
#
_cell.length_a   1.000
_cell.length_b   1.000
_cell.length_c   1.000
_cell.angle_alpha   90.00
_cell.angle_beta   90.00
_cell.angle_gamma   90.00
#
_symmetry.space_group_name_H-M   'P 1'
#
loop_
_entity.id
_entity.type
_entity.pdbx_description
1 polymer ?
#
loop_
_entity_poly.entity_id
_entity_poly.type
_entity_poly.pdbx_seq_one_letter_code
_entity_poly.pdbx_strand_id
1 'polypeptide(L)'
;MVSSRGALGGRGFADDVASKAGVIGLTRAMAMELRVRQIAVNSIAPGFTDTPMTRTMPLDQYAAAVALVLGADNRFMHAFSEKSHFEANVGVGYDLINDKGNLVASYAGEPGQSFVASGIDHGAWIAKAGVGYTYRPSQRVRVSIRDDAEGRRGYLNQSASAKLNWIF
;
A
#
# COMPACT_ATOMS: atom_id res chain seq x y z
N MET A 1 -11.13 14.60 -6.34
CA MET A 1 -11.52 13.18 -6.30
C MET A 1 -12.72 13.07 -5.38
N VAL A 2 -13.75 12.32 -5.76
CA VAL A 2 -14.93 12.14 -4.91
C VAL A 2 -14.94 10.70 -4.46
N SER A 3 -14.94 10.46 -3.15
CA SER A 3 -15.10 9.10 -2.62
C SER A 3 -16.45 8.55 -3.10
N SER A 4 -16.45 7.40 -3.77
CA SER A 4 -17.62 6.82 -4.44
C SER A 4 -18.87 6.80 -3.55
N ARG A 5 -18.71 6.50 -2.25
CA ARG A 5 -19.81 6.49 -1.27
C ARG A 5 -20.24 7.89 -0.82
N GLY A 6 -19.34 8.86 -0.77
CA GLY A 6 -19.65 10.24 -0.39
C GLY A 6 -20.51 11.01 -1.41
N ALA A 7 -20.52 10.59 -2.69
CA ALA A 7 -21.38 11.18 -3.72
C ALA A 7 -22.60 10.32 -4.10
N LEU A 8 -22.47 8.99 -4.09
CA LEU A 8 -23.55 8.08 -4.54
C LEU A 8 -24.42 7.56 -3.38
N GLY A 9 -23.96 7.71 -2.14
CA GLY A 9 -24.61 7.14 -0.96
C GLY A 9 -24.45 5.61 -0.86
N GLY A 10 -24.97 5.04 0.23
CA GLY A 10 -24.99 3.60 0.47
C GLY A 10 -25.88 3.25 1.67
N ARG A 11 -26.82 2.31 1.49
CA ARG A 11 -27.67 1.84 2.61
C ARG A 11 -26.78 1.22 3.69
N GLY A 12 -26.95 1.66 4.94
CA GLY A 12 -26.17 1.15 6.08
C GLY A 12 -24.83 1.85 6.36
N PHE A 13 -24.48 2.90 5.60
CA PHE A 13 -23.20 3.61 5.73
C PHE A 13 -23.39 5.14 5.91
N ALA A 14 -24.47 5.57 6.56
CA ALA A 14 -24.84 6.99 6.64
C ALA A 14 -23.75 7.87 7.28
N ASP A 15 -23.05 7.33 8.28
CA ASP A 15 -21.92 7.93 8.98
C ASP A 15 -20.67 8.08 8.07
N ASP A 16 -20.31 7.03 7.33
CA ASP A 16 -19.20 7.06 6.36
C ASP A 16 -19.51 8.03 5.20
N VAL A 17 -20.76 8.03 4.72
CA VAL A 17 -21.23 8.97 3.69
C VAL A 17 -21.17 10.42 4.20
N ALA A 18 -21.68 10.69 5.41
CA ALA A 18 -21.65 12.03 6.00
C ALA A 18 -20.22 12.55 6.21
N SER A 19 -19.34 11.71 6.74
CA SER A 19 -17.93 12.06 6.97
C SER A 19 -17.21 12.39 5.65
N LYS A 20 -17.38 11.55 4.62
CA LYS A 20 -16.78 11.77 3.30
C LYS A 20 -17.37 13.00 2.60
N ALA A 21 -18.68 13.18 2.67
CA ALA A 21 -19.35 14.38 2.15
C ALA A 21 -18.86 15.66 2.84
N GLY A 22 -18.59 15.61 4.15
CA GLY A 22 -17.99 16.70 4.91
C GLY A 22 -16.60 17.10 4.41
N VAL A 23 -15.72 16.13 4.18
CA VAL A 23 -14.37 16.38 3.62
C VAL A 23 -14.45 16.97 2.21
N ILE A 24 -15.40 16.49 1.38
CA ILE A 24 -15.64 17.03 0.03
C ILE A 24 -16.16 18.48 0.13
N GLY A 25 -17.10 18.76 1.02
CA GLY A 25 -17.63 20.11 1.26
C GLY A 25 -16.56 21.08 1.72
N LEU A 26 -15.71 20.66 2.67
CA LEU A 26 -14.56 21.43 3.15
C LEU A 26 -13.58 21.75 2.01
N THR A 27 -13.25 20.75 1.19
CA THR A 27 -12.36 20.92 0.04
C THR A 27 -12.92 21.95 -0.94
N ARG A 28 -14.24 21.96 -1.18
CA ARG A 28 -14.90 22.96 -2.04
C ARG A 28 -14.81 24.36 -1.45
N ALA A 29 -15.09 24.52 -0.16
CA ALA A 29 -15.00 25.80 0.52
C ALA A 29 -13.57 26.36 0.46
N MET A 30 -12.57 25.54 0.80
CA MET A 30 -11.16 25.92 0.75
C MET A 30 -10.68 26.25 -0.67
N ALA A 31 -11.15 25.52 -1.68
CA ALA A 31 -10.81 25.81 -3.08
C ALA A 31 -11.34 27.20 -3.52
N MET A 32 -12.51 27.62 -3.02
CA MET A 32 -13.04 28.96 -3.29
C MET A 32 -12.23 30.04 -2.56
N GLU A 33 -11.88 29.83 -1.29
CA GLU A 33 -11.09 30.77 -0.49
C GLU A 33 -9.66 30.96 -1.02
N LEU A 34 -9.02 29.88 -1.44
CA LEU A 34 -7.61 29.90 -1.87
C LEU A 34 -7.43 30.20 -3.37
N ARG A 35 -8.53 30.36 -4.12
CA ARG A 35 -8.51 30.71 -5.55
C ARG A 35 -7.72 32.00 -5.83
N VAL A 36 -7.85 33.01 -4.96
CA VAL A 36 -7.12 34.28 -5.09
C VAL A 36 -5.60 34.10 -5.00
N ARG A 37 -5.14 32.99 -4.41
CA ARG A 37 -3.72 32.63 -4.28
C ARG A 37 -3.27 31.63 -5.35
N GLN A 38 -4.12 31.29 -6.32
CA GLN A 38 -3.84 30.30 -7.36
C GLN A 38 -3.49 28.91 -6.80
N ILE A 39 -4.05 28.53 -5.65
CA ILE A 39 -3.82 27.22 -5.02
C ILE A 39 -5.01 26.30 -5.33
N ALA A 40 -4.72 25.13 -5.90
CA ALA A 40 -5.70 24.08 -6.12
C ALA A 40 -5.80 23.18 -4.87
N VAL A 41 -7.02 22.92 -4.40
CA VAL A 41 -7.27 22.03 -3.25
C VAL A 41 -7.97 20.77 -3.75
N ASN A 42 -7.36 19.62 -3.48
CA ASN A 42 -7.85 18.32 -3.90
C ASN A 42 -8.14 17.43 -2.69
N SER A 43 -9.34 16.85 -2.66
CA SER A 43 -9.61 15.68 -1.84
C SER A 43 -9.21 14.44 -2.63
N ILE A 44 -8.44 13.53 -2.02
CA ILE A 44 -8.06 12.23 -2.56
C ILE A 44 -8.69 11.18 -1.66
N ALA A 45 -9.57 10.34 -2.23
CA ALA A 45 -10.19 9.26 -1.47
C ALA A 45 -9.20 8.09 -1.37
N PRO A 46 -8.88 7.60 -0.16
CA PRO A 46 -8.08 6.40 -0.02
C PRO A 46 -8.82 5.18 -0.59
N GLY A 47 -8.05 4.18 -1.04
CA GLY A 47 -8.59 2.87 -1.40
C GLY A 47 -9.17 2.13 -0.19
N PHE A 48 -9.69 0.93 -0.41
CA PHE A 48 -10.15 0.07 0.68
C PHE A 48 -8.98 -0.26 1.62
N THR A 49 -9.16 -0.02 2.91
CA THR A 49 -8.19 -0.35 3.97
C THR A 49 -8.73 -1.49 4.80
N ASP A 50 -7.89 -2.49 5.13
CA ASP A 50 -8.28 -3.61 5.99
C ASP A 50 -8.61 -3.12 7.41
N THR A 51 -9.90 -2.95 7.67
CA THR A 51 -10.48 -2.56 8.96
C THR A 51 -11.58 -3.54 9.35
N PRO A 52 -11.96 -3.64 10.63
CA PRO A 52 -13.06 -4.50 11.05
C PRO A 52 -14.37 -4.24 10.29
N MET A 53 -14.59 -2.99 9.85
CA MET A 53 -15.76 -2.57 9.06
C MET A 53 -15.71 -3.05 7.60
N THR A 54 -14.53 -3.16 6.98
CA THR A 54 -14.43 -3.68 5.60
C THR A 54 -14.53 -5.21 5.57
N ARG A 55 -14.15 -5.91 6.65
CA ARG A 55 -14.25 -7.38 6.77
C ARG A 55 -15.67 -7.93 6.84
N THR A 56 -16.67 -7.08 7.12
CA THR A 56 -18.08 -7.46 7.15
C THR A 56 -18.80 -7.25 5.81
N MET A 57 -18.08 -6.80 4.77
CA MET A 57 -18.64 -6.61 3.43
C MET A 57 -18.77 -7.94 2.65
N PRO A 58 -19.75 -8.07 1.73
CA PRO A 58 -19.90 -9.26 0.89
C PRO A 58 -18.63 -9.55 0.08
N LEU A 59 -18.24 -10.83 0.00
CA LEU A 59 -16.98 -11.33 -0.58
C LEU A 59 -16.69 -10.79 -2.00
N ASP A 60 -17.72 -10.60 -2.83
CA ASP A 60 -17.57 -10.10 -4.20
C ASP A 60 -17.02 -8.66 -4.27
N GLN A 61 -17.27 -7.84 -3.25
CA GLN A 61 -16.72 -6.47 -3.15
C GLN A 61 -15.34 -6.42 -2.47
N TYR A 62 -14.98 -7.47 -1.74
CA TYR A 62 -13.71 -7.60 -1.02
C TYR A 62 -12.62 -8.23 -1.89
N ALA A 63 -13.00 -9.14 -2.79
CA ALA A 63 -12.07 -9.85 -3.68
C ALA A 63 -11.24 -8.90 -4.57
N ALA A 64 -11.83 -7.81 -5.06
CA ALA A 64 -11.11 -6.81 -5.86
C ALA A 64 -10.08 -5.98 -5.05
N ALA A 65 -10.06 -6.08 -3.72
CA ALA A 65 -9.21 -5.27 -2.84
C ALA A 65 -8.06 -6.04 -2.19
N VAL A 66 -7.98 -7.36 -2.38
CA VAL A 66 -6.99 -8.21 -1.71
C VAL A 66 -6.16 -8.97 -2.74
N ALA A 67 -4.87 -8.67 -2.79
CA ALA A 67 -3.91 -9.47 -3.55
C ALA A 67 -3.83 -10.89 -2.96
N LEU A 68 -4.10 -11.91 -3.78
CA LEU A 68 -3.94 -13.31 -3.39
C LEU A 68 -2.64 -13.82 -4.01
N VAL A 69 -1.54 -13.65 -3.29
CA VAL A 69 -0.21 -14.04 -3.77
C VAL A 69 0.13 -15.45 -3.31
N LEU A 70 0.27 -16.36 -4.28
CA LEU A 70 0.92 -17.66 -4.08
C LEU A 70 2.42 -17.51 -4.33
N GLY A 71 3.27 -17.93 -3.39
CA GLY A 71 4.71 -17.80 -3.56
C GLY A 71 5.52 -18.96 -3.02
N ALA A 72 6.73 -19.07 -3.54
CA ALA A 72 7.77 -19.98 -3.06
C ALA A 72 9.04 -19.17 -2.76
N ASP A 73 9.57 -19.34 -1.55
CA ASP A 73 10.75 -18.64 -1.06
C ASP A 73 11.80 -19.65 -0.58
N ASN A 74 13.03 -19.48 -1.03
CA ASN A 74 14.20 -20.20 -0.54
C ASN A 74 15.00 -19.28 0.38
N ARG A 75 15.33 -19.79 1.57
CA ARG A 75 16.13 -19.08 2.56
C ARG A 75 17.38 -19.89 2.89
N PHE A 76 18.53 -19.29 2.64
CA PHE A 76 19.84 -19.82 2.93
C PHE A 76 20.41 -19.11 4.14
N MET A 77 20.85 -19.87 5.13
CA MET A 77 21.50 -19.33 6.32
C MET A 77 22.84 -20.04 6.48
N HIS A 78 23.90 -19.26 6.62
CA HIS A 78 25.24 -19.78 6.82
C HIS A 78 25.90 -19.08 8.02
N ALA A 79 26.31 -19.86 9.02
CA ALA A 79 27.08 -19.35 10.14
C ALA A 79 28.57 -19.48 9.80
N PHE A 80 29.23 -18.35 9.52
CA PHE A 80 30.67 -18.32 9.31
C PHE A 80 31.44 -18.54 10.63
N SER A 81 30.82 -18.18 11.76
CA SER A 81 31.30 -18.41 13.12
C SER A 81 30.11 -18.34 14.09
N GLU A 82 30.29 -18.68 15.36
CA GLU A 82 29.28 -18.44 16.41
C GLU A 82 28.90 -16.95 16.55
N LYS A 83 29.77 -16.07 16.07
CA LYS A 83 29.62 -14.61 16.13
C LYS A 83 29.12 -14.01 14.82
N SER A 84 29.11 -14.73 13.71
CA SER A 84 28.78 -14.19 12.39
C SER A 84 27.82 -15.11 11.63
N HIS A 85 26.64 -14.58 11.35
CA HIS A 85 25.60 -15.26 10.58
C HIS A 85 25.30 -14.46 9.32
N PHE A 86 25.34 -15.15 8.19
CA PHE A 86 24.89 -14.65 6.92
C PHE A 86 23.58 -15.32 6.54
N GLU A 87 22.71 -14.54 5.91
CA GLU A 87 21.42 -14.97 5.43
C GLU A 87 21.21 -14.44 4.03
N ALA A 88 20.69 -15.26 3.14
CA ALA A 88 20.20 -14.85 1.84
C ALA A 88 18.82 -15.47 1.61
N ASN A 89 17.93 -14.74 0.96
CA ASN A 89 16.64 -15.25 0.53
C ASN A 89 16.38 -14.88 -0.93
N VAL A 90 15.70 -15.77 -1.62
CA VAL A 90 15.22 -15.55 -2.98
C VAL A 90 13.86 -16.20 -3.10
N GLY A 91 12.91 -15.49 -3.70
CA GLY A 91 11.55 -15.95 -3.82
C GLY A 91 10.84 -15.43 -5.06
N VAL A 92 9.80 -16.14 -5.44
CA VAL A 92 8.89 -15.77 -6.52
C VAL A 92 7.45 -15.93 -6.04
N GLY A 93 6.62 -14.94 -6.34
CA GLY A 93 5.20 -14.92 -6.07
C GLY A 93 4.40 -14.69 -7.35
N TYR A 94 3.18 -15.20 -7.37
CA TYR A 94 2.18 -14.98 -8.39
C TYR A 94 0.89 -14.49 -7.75
N ASP A 95 0.44 -13.29 -8.13
CA ASP A 95 -0.83 -12.71 -7.71
C ASP A 95 -1.97 -13.29 -8.54
N LEU A 96 -2.82 -14.10 -7.91
CA LEU A 96 -3.98 -14.73 -8.55
C LEU A 96 -5.12 -13.74 -8.83
N ILE A 97 -5.14 -12.60 -8.15
CA ILE A 97 -6.19 -11.58 -8.28
C ILE A 97 -5.52 -10.29 -8.77
N ASN A 98 -4.93 -10.37 -9.97
CA ASN A 98 -4.21 -9.27 -10.60
C ASN A 98 -5.12 -8.39 -11.47
N ASP A 99 -6.13 -7.77 -10.85
CA ASP A 99 -7.07 -6.88 -11.52
C ASP A 99 -6.62 -5.41 -11.48
N LYS A 100 -6.87 -4.68 -12.58
CA LYS A 100 -6.55 -3.26 -12.67
C LYS A 100 -7.51 -2.44 -11.82
N GLY A 101 -7.00 -1.82 -10.77
CA GLY A 101 -7.78 -0.89 -9.94
C GLY A 101 -8.10 0.40 -10.70
N ASN A 102 -9.31 0.57 -11.22
CA ASN A 102 -9.69 1.81 -11.90
C ASN A 102 -9.97 2.95 -10.90
N LEU A 103 -9.38 4.12 -11.15
CA LEU A 103 -9.66 5.35 -10.42
C LEU A 103 -10.65 6.20 -11.21
N VAL A 104 -11.87 6.32 -10.70
CA VAL A 104 -12.87 7.25 -11.26
C VAL A 104 -12.77 8.58 -10.54
N ALA A 105 -12.56 9.65 -11.28
CA ALA A 105 -12.58 10.99 -10.74
C ALA A 105 -13.54 11.88 -11.53
N SER A 106 -14.23 12.76 -10.81
CA SER A 106 -15.24 13.67 -11.37
C SER A 106 -14.87 15.10 -11.01
N TYR A 107 -15.09 16.02 -11.93
CA TYR A 107 -14.81 17.44 -11.70
C TYR A 107 -15.90 18.05 -10.80
N ALA A 108 -15.50 18.77 -9.74
CA ALA A 108 -16.44 19.28 -8.74
C ALA A 108 -17.37 20.39 -9.29
N GLY A 109 -16.99 21.07 -10.38
CA GLY A 109 -17.77 22.14 -11.02
C GLY A 109 -18.73 21.68 -12.12
N GLU A 110 -18.67 20.42 -12.55
CA GLU A 110 -19.55 19.87 -13.58
C GLU A 110 -19.80 18.37 -13.32
N PRO A 111 -20.81 18.03 -12.50
CA PRO A 111 -21.03 16.67 -12.00
C PRO A 111 -21.25 15.59 -13.07
N GLY A 112 -21.49 15.97 -14.32
CA GLY A 112 -21.70 15.06 -15.45
C GLY A 112 -20.42 14.56 -16.14
N GLN A 113 -19.27 15.23 -15.93
CA GLN A 113 -18.00 14.79 -16.50
C GLN A 113 -17.20 13.96 -15.48
N SER A 114 -17.08 12.66 -15.76
CA SER A 114 -16.18 11.75 -15.05
C SER A 114 -15.09 11.27 -15.99
N PHE A 115 -13.88 11.20 -15.48
CA PHE A 115 -12.73 10.61 -16.16
C PHE A 115 -12.31 9.35 -15.40
N VAL A 116 -12.18 8.26 -16.14
CA VAL A 116 -11.68 6.98 -15.63
C VAL A 116 -10.19 6.93 -15.92
N ALA A 117 -9.38 7.07 -14.89
CA ALA A 117 -7.96 6.75 -14.95
C ALA A 117 -7.82 5.25 -14.68
N SER A 118 -7.37 4.49 -15.67
CA SER A 118 -7.03 3.07 -15.45
C SER A 118 -5.89 2.98 -14.43
N GLY A 119 -6.02 2.05 -13.49
CA GLY A 119 -4.95 1.76 -12.53
C GLY A 119 -3.70 1.23 -13.21
N ILE A 120 -2.60 1.27 -12.47
CA ILE A 120 -1.33 0.70 -12.93
C ILE A 120 -1.52 -0.81 -13.10
N ASP A 121 -1.21 -1.31 -14.31
CA ASP A 121 -1.14 -2.74 -14.59
C ASP A 121 0.13 -3.30 -13.94
N HIS A 122 -0.02 -3.75 -12.71
CA HIS A 122 1.03 -4.49 -12.04
C HIS A 122 1.08 -5.89 -12.66
N GLY A 123 2.27 -6.37 -13.00
CA GLY A 123 2.41 -7.76 -13.46
C GLY A 123 2.12 -8.73 -12.32
N ALA A 124 1.42 -9.83 -12.61
CA ALA A 124 1.10 -10.86 -11.62
C ALA A 124 2.34 -11.50 -10.97
N TRP A 125 3.49 -11.46 -11.65
CA TRP A 125 4.74 -11.99 -11.12
C TRP A 125 5.47 -11.02 -10.19
N ILE A 126 5.91 -11.55 -9.06
CA ILE A 126 6.63 -10.85 -8.00
C ILE A 126 7.94 -11.59 -7.79
N ALA A 127 9.07 -10.92 -7.90
CA ALA A 127 10.38 -11.47 -7.57
C ALA A 127 10.88 -10.81 -6.29
N LYS A 128 11.42 -11.60 -5.36
CA LYS A 128 11.98 -11.13 -4.09
C LYS A 128 13.39 -11.65 -3.94
N ALA A 129 14.30 -10.80 -3.49
CA ALA A 129 15.66 -11.19 -3.12
C ALA A 129 16.09 -10.39 -1.91
N GLY A 130 16.87 -11.00 -1.02
CA GLY A 130 17.39 -10.30 0.14
C GLY A 130 18.68 -10.93 0.63
N VAL A 131 19.53 -10.11 1.25
CA VAL A 131 20.77 -10.52 1.89
C VAL A 131 20.88 -9.85 3.25
N GLY A 132 21.39 -10.59 4.22
CA GLY A 132 21.51 -10.16 5.59
C GLY A 132 22.80 -10.65 6.22
N TYR A 133 23.38 -9.81 7.06
CA TYR A 133 24.54 -10.14 7.86
C TYR A 133 24.30 -9.74 9.31
N THR A 134 24.49 -10.68 10.24
CA THR A 134 24.39 -10.45 11.67
C THR A 134 25.70 -10.78 12.35
N TYR A 135 26.24 -9.80 13.05
CA TYR A 135 27.45 -9.90 13.85
C TYR A 135 27.13 -9.77 15.34
N ARG A 136 27.55 -10.75 16.13
CA ARG A 136 27.39 -10.84 17.59
C ARG A 136 28.76 -10.95 18.25
N PRO A 137 29.48 -9.82 18.44
CA PRO A 137 30.81 -9.84 19.07
C PRO A 137 30.77 -10.35 20.51
N SER A 138 29.66 -10.14 21.22
CA SER A 138 29.41 -10.61 22.59
C SER A 138 27.93 -10.93 22.79
N GLN A 139 27.56 -11.57 23.91
CA GLN A 139 26.15 -11.82 24.25
C GLN A 139 25.34 -10.54 24.49
N ARG A 140 26.01 -9.40 24.72
CA ARG A 140 25.40 -8.10 24.98
C ARG A 140 25.18 -7.26 23.74
N VAL A 141 25.97 -7.45 22.68
CA VAL A 141 25.95 -6.59 21.49
C VAL A 141 25.65 -7.41 20.24
N ARG A 142 24.65 -6.98 19.47
CA ARG A 142 24.26 -7.58 18.19
C ARG A 142 24.06 -6.49 17.15
N VAL A 143 24.81 -6.58 16.06
CA VAL A 143 24.67 -5.75 14.87
C VAL A 143 24.06 -6.61 13.77
N SER A 144 23.03 -6.10 13.10
CA SER A 144 22.40 -6.75 11.95
C SER A 144 22.24 -5.75 10.83
N ILE A 145 22.62 -6.13 9.62
CA ILE A 145 22.42 -5.37 8.38
C ILE A 145 21.64 -6.25 7.44
N ARG A 146 20.69 -5.68 6.71
CA ARG A 146 19.87 -6.40 5.74
C ARG A 146 19.48 -5.49 4.58
N ASP A 147 19.53 -6.03 3.37
CA ASP A 147 19.08 -5.40 2.13
C ASP A 147 18.07 -6.33 1.46
N ASP A 148 16.90 -5.81 1.11
CA ASP A 148 15.81 -6.52 0.46
C ASP A 148 15.37 -5.77 -0.81
N ALA A 149 15.09 -6.52 -1.87
CA ALA A 149 14.53 -6.03 -3.11
C ALA A 149 13.29 -6.85 -3.50
N GLU A 150 12.21 -6.16 -3.87
CA GLU A 150 11.01 -6.74 -4.47
C GLU A 150 10.75 -6.08 -5.83
N GLY A 151 10.62 -6.90 -6.88
CA GLY A 151 10.32 -6.45 -8.23
C GLY A 151 8.99 -6.98 -8.73
N ARG A 152 8.23 -6.13 -9.42
CA ARG A 152 7.05 -6.45 -10.22
C ARG A 152 7.13 -5.70 -11.55
N ARG A 153 6.30 -6.06 -12.53
CA ARG A 153 6.25 -5.30 -13.79
C ARG A 153 5.84 -3.85 -13.52
N GLY A 154 6.70 -2.91 -13.87
CA GLY A 154 6.48 -1.47 -13.65
C GLY A 154 6.74 -0.97 -12.23
N TYR A 155 7.22 -1.81 -11.32
CA TYR A 155 7.47 -1.43 -9.92
C TYR A 155 8.70 -2.16 -9.35
N LEU A 156 9.63 -1.41 -8.75
CA LEU A 156 10.76 -1.96 -8.01
C LEU A 156 10.81 -1.29 -6.65
N ASN A 157 10.85 -2.09 -5.60
CA ASN A 157 11.03 -1.67 -4.22
C ASN A 157 12.37 -2.20 -3.71
N GLN A 158 13.14 -1.35 -3.05
CA GLN A 158 14.40 -1.72 -2.39
C GLN A 158 14.40 -1.13 -0.99
N SER A 159 14.85 -1.90 -0.01
CA SER A 159 14.83 -1.53 1.40
C SER A 159 16.10 -2.03 2.07
N ALA A 160 16.92 -1.10 2.54
CA ALA A 160 18.10 -1.39 3.35
C ALA A 160 17.83 -1.03 4.81
N SER A 161 18.27 -1.89 5.73
CA SER A 161 18.10 -1.71 7.17
C SER A 161 19.35 -2.10 7.95
N ALA A 162 19.63 -1.34 9.01
CA ALA A 162 20.69 -1.63 9.96
C ALA A 162 20.11 -1.54 11.38
N LYS A 163 20.42 -2.55 12.21
CA LYS A 163 19.91 -2.66 13.58
C LYS A 163 21.04 -2.96 14.54
N LEU A 164 21.19 -2.11 15.56
CA LEU A 164 22.08 -2.32 16.69
C LEU A 164 21.23 -2.67 17.92
N ASN A 165 21.48 -3.81 18.55
CA ASN A 165 20.89 -4.16 19.82
C ASN A 165 22.00 -4.25 20.87
N TRP A 166 21.80 -3.56 21.98
CA TRP A 166 22.69 -3.58 23.13
C TRP A 166 21.87 -3.91 24.39
N ILE A 167 22.20 -5.04 25.02
CA ILE A 167 21.64 -5.46 26.30
C ILE A 167 22.61 -4.99 27.40
N PHE A 168 22.09 -4.21 28.35
CA PHE A 168 22.78 -3.75 29.55
C PHE A 168 22.87 -4.87 30.59
#